data_AF-A0A0B6X9M6-F1
#
_entry.id   AF-A0A0B6X9M6-F1
#
_cell.length_a   1.000
_cell.length_b   1.000
_cell.length_c   1.000
_cell.angle_alpha   90.00
_cell.angle_beta   90.00
_cell.angle_gamma   90.00
#
_symmetry.space_group_name_H-M   'P 1'
#
loop_
_entity.id
_entity.type
_entity.pdbx_description
1 polymer ?
#
loop_
_entity_poly.entity_id
_entity_poly.type
_entity_poly.pdbx_seq_one_letter_code
_entity_poly.pdbx_strand_id
1 'polypeptide(L)'
;MSEVNKPENDNADLKCPFDPEQYKAKVTVSYKIDNDIAAPIGSLPWALIQVYTGKLVNRSVWNASNEYIQLTAKNDGSTPIHIEKHDQQSFPYAWEPTPEDLMACDWELVKSNCMLEFDLKIGTGTWGGSDQDWGYLADNELKPGNEVPFGTLTNFQNETDIIKFSYFVWYGGGGSQFISIRASSDNNQGGYQKIVELFKKELTVTVDGTPYHLGSSADSYLPGKKQYEFAGQYNNTEAQKLGALLKQNVGNTLHFCFNWK
;
A
#
# COMPACT_ATOMS: atom_id res chain seq x y z
N MET A 1 87.86 18.14 -5.83
CA MET A 1 88.51 16.88 -5.45
C MET A 1 89.21 17.16 -4.13
N SER A 2 88.89 16.55 -2.99
CA SER A 2 88.56 15.13 -2.78
C SER A 2 87.87 14.90 -1.41
N GLU A 3 87.07 13.81 -1.38
CA GLU A 3 86.97 12.76 -0.34
C GLU A 3 86.77 13.20 1.13
N VAL A 4 85.58 13.05 1.71
CA VAL A 4 84.99 11.82 2.29
C VAL A 4 85.96 11.05 3.19
N ASN A 5 85.81 11.24 4.51
CA ASN A 5 86.17 10.25 5.51
C ASN A 5 84.92 9.90 6.31
N LYS A 6 84.28 8.77 5.95
CA LYS A 6 83.41 8.02 6.85
C LYS A 6 84.29 7.03 7.59
N PRO A 7 84.17 6.90 8.92
CA PRO A 7 84.37 5.62 9.56
C PRO A 7 83.06 4.85 9.53
N GLU A 8 83.10 3.67 8.92
CA GLU A 8 82.21 2.58 9.31
C GLU A 8 82.58 2.17 10.73
N ASN A 9 81.60 2.08 11.62
CA ASN A 9 81.64 0.97 12.58
C ASN A 9 80.24 0.61 13.05
N ASP A 10 80.02 -0.69 13.03
CA ASP A 10 78.85 -1.42 13.45
C ASP A 10 78.47 -1.09 14.90
N ASN A 11 77.18 -0.86 15.13
CA ASN A 11 76.52 -1.45 16.28
C ASN A 11 75.04 -1.62 15.97
N ALA A 12 74.67 -2.89 15.87
CA ALA A 12 73.31 -3.36 16.05
C ALA A 12 72.69 -2.76 17.33
N ASP A 13 71.37 -2.60 17.30
CA ASP A 13 70.50 -2.31 18.45
C ASP A 13 70.38 -0.87 18.98
N LEU A 14 70.34 0.14 18.11
CA LEU A 14 69.54 1.34 18.41
C LEU A 14 68.10 1.13 17.94
N LYS A 15 67.37 0.24 18.64
CA LYS A 15 65.90 0.26 18.57
C LYS A 15 65.45 1.64 19.04
N CYS A 16 64.85 2.41 18.14
CA CYS A 16 64.23 3.68 18.48
C CYS A 16 63.26 3.45 19.66
N PRO A 17 63.45 4.10 20.82
CA PRO A 17 62.56 3.91 21.98
C PRO A 17 61.17 4.54 21.75
N PHE A 18 60.99 5.25 20.65
CA PHE A 18 59.74 5.90 20.29
C PHE A 18 58.91 4.95 19.43
N ASP A 19 57.98 4.23 20.09
CA ASP A 19 56.87 3.56 19.42
C ASP A 19 55.82 4.62 19.02
N PRO A 20 55.59 4.89 17.72
CA PRO A 20 54.58 5.87 17.28
C PRO A 20 53.14 5.49 17.66
N GLU A 21 52.87 4.21 17.98
CA GLU A 21 51.55 3.76 18.44
C GLU A 21 51.15 4.41 19.77
N GLN A 22 52.12 4.81 20.60
CA GLN A 22 51.85 5.40 21.92
C GLN A 22 51.23 6.81 21.84
N TYR A 23 51.29 7.47 20.66
CA TYR A 23 50.68 8.78 20.41
C TYR A 23 49.33 8.70 19.69
N LYS A 24 48.84 7.49 19.37
CA LYS A 24 47.52 7.33 18.76
C LYS A 24 46.42 7.52 19.82
N ALA A 25 45.87 8.72 19.87
CA ALA A 25 44.62 8.96 20.58
C ALA A 25 43.50 8.16 19.89
N LYS A 26 43.05 7.07 20.53
CA LYS A 26 41.79 6.40 20.17
C LYS A 26 40.63 7.24 20.69
N VAL A 27 40.26 8.27 19.93
CA VAL A 27 39.05 9.04 20.19
C VAL A 27 37.87 8.28 19.62
N THR A 28 37.10 7.64 20.48
CA THR A 28 35.76 7.14 20.12
C THR A 28 34.77 8.29 20.36
N VAL A 29 34.28 8.88 19.28
CA VAL A 29 33.16 9.82 19.34
C VAL A 29 31.88 9.03 19.18
N SER A 30 31.12 8.86 20.26
CA SER A 30 29.74 8.39 20.21
C SER A 30 28.82 9.59 20.37
N TYR A 31 28.15 10.00 19.29
CA TYR A 31 27.03 10.93 19.37
C TYR A 31 25.73 10.12 19.32
N LYS A 32 24.84 10.38 20.27
CA LYS A 32 23.45 9.93 20.21
C LYS A 32 22.71 10.98 19.41
N ILE A 33 22.26 10.65 18.20
CA ILE A 33 21.29 11.49 17.51
C ILE A 33 19.93 11.15 18.10
N ASP A 34 19.45 11.95 19.06
CA ASP A 34 18.05 11.93 19.48
C ASP A 34 17.21 12.63 18.39
N ASN A 35 17.24 12.13 17.15
CA ASN A 35 16.35 12.59 16.09
C ASN A 35 15.08 11.74 16.08
N ASP A 36 14.34 11.77 17.20
CA ASP A 36 12.89 11.55 17.17
C ASP A 36 12.18 12.80 16.61
N ILE A 37 12.82 13.50 15.65
CA ILE A 37 12.20 14.61 14.92
C ILE A 37 11.24 13.97 13.91
N ALA A 38 10.09 13.52 14.42
CA ALA A 38 8.93 13.31 13.59
C ALA A 38 8.56 14.68 13.01
N ALA A 39 8.48 14.77 11.68
CA ALA A 39 8.01 15.98 11.02
C ALA A 39 6.64 16.37 11.63
N PRO A 40 6.44 17.64 12.05
CA PRO A 40 5.19 18.06 12.66
C PRO A 40 4.01 17.76 11.72
N ILE A 41 2.97 17.10 12.23
CA ILE A 41 1.73 16.89 11.47
C ILE A 41 1.22 18.26 11.00
N GLY A 42 0.82 18.35 9.73
CA GLY A 42 0.42 19.63 9.13
C GLY A 42 1.54 20.36 8.40
N SER A 43 2.81 20.02 8.62
CA SER A 43 3.95 20.67 7.95
C SER A 43 4.26 20.05 6.58
N LEU A 44 4.91 20.80 5.69
CA LEU A 44 5.36 20.27 4.40
C LEU A 44 6.31 19.06 4.53
N PRO A 45 7.31 19.03 5.45
CA PRO A 45 8.13 17.83 5.63
C PRO A 45 7.30 16.59 5.97
N TRP A 46 6.24 16.74 6.78
CA TRP A 46 5.32 15.65 7.08
C TRP A 46 4.52 15.23 5.85
N ALA A 47 4.01 16.20 5.08
CA ALA A 47 3.28 15.97 3.84
C ALA A 47 4.14 15.19 2.82
N LEU A 48 5.39 15.58 2.62
CA LEU A 48 6.31 14.89 1.71
C LEU A 48 6.54 13.45 2.14
N ILE A 49 6.69 13.18 3.44
CA ILE A 49 6.77 11.79 3.94
C ILE A 49 5.51 11.01 3.55
N GLN A 50 4.32 11.58 3.73
CA GLN A 50 3.06 10.91 3.34
C GLN A 50 3.03 10.64 1.81
N VAL A 51 3.41 11.61 0.98
CA VAL A 51 3.49 11.47 -0.48
C VAL A 51 4.47 10.37 -0.89
N TYR A 52 5.66 10.31 -0.27
CA TYR A 52 6.63 9.23 -0.52
C TYR A 52 6.14 7.85 -0.08
N THR A 53 5.20 7.79 0.86
CA THR A 53 4.50 6.55 1.24
C THR A 53 3.29 6.24 0.36
N GLY A 54 3.06 7.01 -0.71
CA GLY A 54 1.97 6.79 -1.66
C GLY A 54 0.62 7.39 -1.24
N LYS A 55 0.59 8.24 -0.21
CA LYS A 55 -0.65 8.89 0.22
C LYS A 55 -0.87 10.21 -0.52
N LEU A 56 -2.15 10.55 -0.69
CA LEU A 56 -2.57 11.83 -1.23
C LEU A 56 -2.62 12.87 -0.12
N VAL A 57 -2.07 14.05 -0.37
CA VAL A 57 -2.03 15.14 0.63
C VAL A 57 -2.51 16.43 -0.02
N ASN A 58 -3.31 17.22 0.70
CA ASN A 58 -3.76 18.53 0.27
C ASN A 58 -3.46 19.58 1.33
N ARG A 59 -3.60 20.85 0.95
CA ARG A 59 -3.68 21.94 1.92
C ARG A 59 -5.14 22.27 2.20
N SER A 60 -5.47 22.58 3.45
CA SER A 60 -6.85 22.93 3.83
C SER A 60 -7.37 24.20 3.13
N VAL A 61 -6.47 25.07 2.66
CA VAL A 61 -6.81 26.32 1.95
C VAL A 61 -6.96 26.14 0.44
N TRP A 62 -6.66 24.96 -0.11
CA TRP A 62 -6.89 24.70 -1.53
C TRP A 62 -8.39 24.69 -1.80
N ASN A 63 -8.79 25.38 -2.87
CA ASN A 63 -10.15 25.90 -3.06
C ASN A 63 -11.15 24.80 -3.46
N ALA A 64 -10.66 23.59 -3.73
CA ALA A 64 -11.46 22.41 -4.01
C ALA A 64 -11.09 21.26 -3.06
N SER A 65 -12.11 20.58 -2.54
CA SER A 65 -12.00 19.34 -1.76
C SER A 65 -11.33 18.16 -2.49
N ASN A 66 -10.84 18.38 -3.72
CA ASN A 66 -10.22 17.39 -4.59
C ASN A 66 -8.86 17.87 -5.15
N GLU A 67 -8.32 18.99 -4.69
CA GLU A 67 -6.93 19.38 -5.01
C GLU A 67 -5.97 18.60 -4.12
N TYR A 68 -4.94 17.98 -4.68
CA TYR A 68 -3.95 17.23 -3.90
C TYR A 68 -2.62 17.08 -4.63
N ILE A 69 -1.58 16.69 -3.89
CA ILE A 69 -0.31 16.25 -4.44
C ILE A 69 -0.13 14.75 -4.26
N GLN A 70 0.52 14.13 -5.24
CA GLN A 70 0.90 12.72 -5.20
C GLN A 70 2.22 12.48 -5.93
N LEU A 71 2.86 11.35 -5.64
CA LEU A 71 4.02 10.90 -6.40
C LEU A 71 3.54 10.24 -7.69
N THR A 72 4.15 10.57 -8.83
CA THR A 72 3.77 9.97 -10.11
C THR A 72 3.94 8.45 -10.08
N ALA A 73 2.89 7.70 -10.47
CA ALA A 73 2.89 6.23 -10.49
C ALA A 73 3.67 5.60 -11.65
N LYS A 74 4.12 6.38 -12.64
CA LYS A 74 4.69 5.84 -13.89
C LYS A 74 6.16 5.48 -13.73
N ASN A 75 6.42 4.18 -13.71
CA ASN A 75 7.76 3.60 -13.83
C ASN A 75 7.91 2.92 -15.21
N ASP A 76 7.49 3.58 -16.29
CA ASP A 76 7.67 3.10 -17.67
C ASP A 76 9.02 3.54 -18.29
N GLY A 77 9.86 4.22 -17.51
CA GLY A 77 11.18 4.70 -17.93
C GLY A 77 11.15 5.91 -18.87
N SER A 78 9.97 6.44 -19.19
CA SER A 78 9.81 7.54 -20.14
C SER A 78 9.84 8.93 -19.50
N THR A 79 9.43 9.05 -18.23
CA THR A 79 9.43 10.32 -17.47
C THR A 79 10.07 10.19 -16.10
N PRO A 80 10.87 11.18 -15.64
CA PRO A 80 11.39 11.20 -14.28
C PRO A 80 10.26 11.18 -13.25
N ILE A 81 10.43 10.41 -12.17
CA ILE A 81 9.51 10.42 -11.02
C ILE A 81 9.52 11.82 -10.40
N HIS A 82 8.35 12.41 -10.25
CA HIS A 82 8.17 13.71 -9.61
C HIS A 82 6.87 13.75 -8.81
N ILE A 83 6.69 14.79 -8.01
CA ILE A 83 5.42 15.05 -7.35
C ILE A 83 4.57 15.84 -8.34
N GLU A 84 3.32 15.42 -8.53
CA GLU A 84 2.35 16.12 -9.36
C GLU A 84 1.23 16.69 -8.48
N LYS A 85 0.71 17.86 -8.87
CA LYS A 85 -0.49 18.43 -8.30
C LYS A 85 -1.66 18.14 -9.22
N HIS A 86 -2.76 17.71 -8.60
CA HIS A 86 -4.06 17.49 -9.21
C HIS A 86 -4.99 18.63 -8.80
N ASP A 87 -5.75 19.16 -9.76
CA ASP A 87 -6.86 20.07 -9.50
C ASP A 87 -8.10 19.62 -10.27
N GLN A 88 -9.27 20.22 -9.98
CA GLN A 88 -10.54 19.81 -10.57
C GLN A 88 -10.64 20.00 -12.09
N GLN A 89 -9.73 20.75 -12.71
CA GLN A 89 -9.96 21.38 -14.02
C GLN A 89 -8.81 21.18 -15.02
N SER A 90 -7.68 20.61 -14.60
CA SER A 90 -6.50 20.45 -15.45
C SER A 90 -5.91 19.04 -15.39
N PHE A 91 -5.09 18.75 -16.40
CA PHE A 91 -4.22 17.57 -16.35
C PHE A 91 -3.22 17.73 -15.21
N PRO A 92 -2.82 16.63 -14.55
CA PRO A 92 -1.80 16.68 -13.51
C PRO A 92 -0.53 17.36 -14.04
N TYR A 93 0.04 18.23 -13.23
CA TYR A 93 1.26 18.96 -13.57
C TYR A 93 2.31 18.81 -12.48
N ALA A 94 3.58 18.91 -12.86
CA ALA A 94 4.68 18.85 -11.91
C ALA A 94 4.53 19.93 -10.84
N TRP A 95 4.56 19.51 -9.58
CA TRP A 95 4.42 20.38 -8.43
C TRP A 95 5.79 20.72 -7.85
N GLU A 96 6.00 22.01 -7.62
CA GLU A 96 7.13 22.53 -6.85
C GLU A 96 6.57 23.36 -5.68
N PRO A 97 7.15 23.26 -4.47
CA PRO A 97 6.67 24.01 -3.33
C PRO A 97 6.84 25.52 -3.53
N THR A 98 5.79 26.29 -3.29
CA THR A 98 5.91 27.74 -3.17
C THR A 98 6.49 28.14 -1.80
N PRO A 99 6.96 29.39 -1.61
CA PRO A 99 7.35 29.87 -0.28
C PRO A 99 6.25 29.70 0.77
N GLU A 100 4.98 29.84 0.38
CA GLU A 100 3.83 29.61 1.25
C GLU A 100 3.72 28.14 1.65
N ASP A 101 3.89 27.22 0.70
CA ASP A 101 3.84 25.77 0.95
C ASP A 101 4.95 25.32 1.92
N LEU A 102 6.16 25.89 1.80
CA LEU A 102 7.28 25.62 2.71
C LEU A 102 6.97 25.98 4.17
N MET A 103 6.15 27.02 4.37
CA MET A 103 5.80 27.57 5.68
C MET A 103 4.42 27.10 6.18
N ALA A 104 3.70 26.33 5.36
CA ALA A 104 2.34 25.94 5.68
C ALA A 104 2.31 24.86 6.77
N CYS A 105 1.34 25.01 7.67
CA CYS A 105 1.04 24.07 8.75
C CYS A 105 -0.37 23.47 8.61
N ASP A 106 -0.93 23.54 7.41
CA ASP A 106 -2.30 23.17 7.06
C ASP A 106 -2.38 21.99 6.08
N TRP A 107 -1.28 21.23 5.97
CA TRP A 107 -1.24 20.01 5.17
C TRP A 107 -2.06 18.90 5.84
N GLU A 108 -2.92 18.25 5.09
CA GLU A 108 -3.79 17.19 5.57
C GLU A 108 -3.82 16.03 4.58
N LEU A 109 -4.08 14.82 5.10
CA LEU A 109 -4.34 13.70 4.21
C LEU A 109 -5.66 13.98 3.50
N VAL A 110 -5.66 13.80 2.17
CA VAL A 110 -6.91 13.77 1.43
C VAL A 110 -7.71 12.61 2.00
N LYS A 111 -8.89 12.91 2.52
CA LYS A 111 -9.80 11.85 2.95
C LYS A 111 -10.13 11.03 1.73
N SER A 112 -9.74 9.75 1.78
CA SER A 112 -10.17 8.82 0.77
C SER A 112 -11.68 8.83 0.74
N ASN A 113 -12.28 9.00 -0.43
CA ASN A 113 -13.72 8.84 -0.60
C ASN A 113 -14.12 7.36 -0.59
N CYS A 114 -13.24 6.47 -0.11
CA CYS A 114 -13.42 5.03 -0.05
C CYS A 114 -13.84 4.62 1.35
N MET A 115 -14.91 3.84 1.45
CA MET A 115 -15.32 3.25 2.71
C MET A 115 -14.39 2.12 3.14
N LEU A 116 -13.79 1.41 2.18
CA LEU A 116 -12.77 0.40 2.38
C LEU A 116 -11.76 0.50 1.24
N GLU A 117 -10.47 0.56 1.53
CA GLU A 117 -9.43 0.59 0.50
C GLU A 117 -8.23 -0.27 0.89
N PHE A 118 -7.54 -0.78 -0.11
CA PHE A 118 -6.35 -1.61 0.04
C PHE A 118 -5.60 -1.73 -1.29
N ASP A 119 -4.31 -2.02 -1.21
CA ASP A 119 -3.55 -2.49 -2.35
C ASP A 119 -3.60 -4.01 -2.40
N LEU A 120 -3.95 -4.58 -3.55
CA LEU A 120 -4.02 -6.01 -3.75
C LEU A 120 -2.96 -6.44 -4.76
N LYS A 121 -1.97 -7.21 -4.29
CA LYS A 121 -1.18 -8.06 -5.17
C LYS A 121 -2.04 -9.24 -5.60
N ILE A 122 -2.48 -9.24 -6.85
CA ILE A 122 -3.47 -10.21 -7.35
C ILE A 122 -2.82 -11.59 -7.42
N GLY A 123 -3.39 -12.54 -6.68
CA GLY A 123 -3.01 -13.95 -6.73
C GLY A 123 -4.01 -14.77 -7.53
N THR A 124 -3.73 -16.07 -7.58
CA THR A 124 -4.62 -17.04 -8.19
C THR A 124 -4.58 -18.36 -7.43
N GLY A 125 -5.73 -19.02 -7.37
CA GLY A 125 -5.91 -20.32 -6.72
C GLY A 125 -6.67 -21.27 -7.63
N THR A 126 -6.67 -22.55 -7.25
CA THR A 126 -7.40 -23.58 -7.98
C THR A 126 -8.39 -24.24 -7.04
N TRP A 127 -9.67 -24.11 -7.36
CA TRP A 127 -10.77 -24.77 -6.67
C TRP A 127 -11.05 -26.14 -7.30
N GLY A 128 -11.13 -27.19 -6.48
CA GLY A 128 -11.51 -28.53 -6.93
C GLY A 128 -10.56 -29.18 -7.96
N GLY A 129 -9.39 -28.60 -8.21
CA GLY A 129 -8.38 -29.09 -9.15
C GLY A 129 -8.60 -28.72 -10.62
N SER A 130 -9.63 -27.96 -10.96
CA SER A 130 -9.93 -27.57 -12.36
C SER A 130 -10.40 -26.14 -12.54
N ASP A 131 -11.08 -25.56 -11.56
CA ASP A 131 -11.58 -24.19 -11.65
C ASP A 131 -10.53 -23.24 -11.10
N GLN A 132 -10.23 -22.17 -11.84
CA GLN A 132 -9.24 -21.18 -11.45
C GLN A 132 -9.94 -19.95 -10.90
N ASP A 133 -9.36 -19.39 -9.84
CA ASP A 133 -9.84 -18.23 -9.13
C ASP A 133 -8.77 -17.14 -9.11
N TRP A 134 -9.18 -15.86 -9.09
CA TRP A 134 -8.27 -14.71 -9.16
C TRP A 134 -8.66 -13.66 -8.13
N GLY A 135 -7.67 -13.11 -7.42
CA GLY A 135 -7.88 -12.06 -6.41
C GLY A 135 -7.14 -12.34 -5.12
N TYR A 136 -7.87 -12.31 -4.00
CA TYR A 136 -7.36 -12.51 -2.64
C TYR A 136 -8.17 -13.55 -1.88
N LEU A 137 -7.47 -14.52 -1.28
CA LEU A 137 -8.00 -15.52 -0.37
C LEU A 137 -7.12 -15.58 0.89
N ALA A 138 -7.71 -15.29 2.05
CA ALA A 138 -7.03 -15.35 3.33
C ALA A 138 -6.79 -16.79 3.81
N ASP A 139 -5.89 -16.92 4.79
CA ASP A 139 -5.49 -18.20 5.35
C ASP A 139 -6.66 -19.01 5.91
N ASN A 140 -6.76 -20.28 5.48
CA ASN A 140 -7.70 -21.27 6.01
C ASN A 140 -9.20 -20.98 5.78
N GLU A 141 -9.56 -20.07 4.87
CA GLU A 141 -10.97 -19.67 4.67
C GLU A 141 -11.80 -20.69 3.85
N LEU A 142 -11.15 -21.46 2.98
CA LEU A 142 -11.78 -22.37 2.02
C LEU A 142 -11.33 -23.84 2.20
N LYS A 143 -10.96 -24.23 3.42
CA LYS A 143 -10.49 -25.58 3.76
C LYS A 143 -11.32 -26.78 3.25
N PRO A 144 -12.66 -26.72 3.06
CA PRO A 144 -13.39 -27.83 2.44
C PRO A 144 -13.04 -28.06 0.96
N GLY A 145 -12.47 -27.07 0.26
CA GLY A 145 -12.16 -27.11 -1.18
C GLY A 145 -10.69 -27.33 -1.54
N ASN A 146 -9.80 -27.54 -0.54
CA ASN A 146 -8.35 -27.64 -0.70
C ASN A 146 -7.66 -26.46 -1.39
N GLU A 147 -8.34 -25.31 -1.49
CA GLU A 147 -7.73 -24.13 -2.07
C GLU A 147 -6.77 -23.48 -1.08
N VAL A 148 -5.54 -23.25 -1.53
CA VAL A 148 -4.49 -22.60 -0.73
C VAL A 148 -4.65 -21.09 -0.78
N PRO A 149 -4.25 -20.36 0.26
CA PRO A 149 -4.30 -18.89 0.28
C PRO A 149 -3.51 -18.28 -0.88
N PHE A 150 -4.03 -17.19 -1.44
CA PHE A 150 -3.38 -16.48 -2.54
C PHE A 150 -3.73 -15.00 -2.53
N GLY A 151 -2.90 -14.22 -3.21
CA GLY A 151 -3.01 -12.77 -3.22
C GLY A 151 -2.57 -12.18 -1.88
N THR A 152 -2.31 -10.87 -1.86
CA THR A 152 -1.88 -10.21 -0.62
C THR A 152 -2.45 -8.81 -0.56
N LEU A 153 -3.05 -8.48 0.58
CA LEU A 153 -3.54 -7.15 0.88
C LEU A 153 -2.49 -6.37 1.67
N THR A 154 -2.23 -5.14 1.24
CA THR A 154 -1.42 -4.14 1.96
C THR A 154 -2.17 -2.82 2.03
N ASN A 155 -1.72 -1.88 2.87
CA ASN A 155 -2.32 -0.55 2.98
C ASN A 155 -3.83 -0.56 3.24
N PHE A 156 -4.30 -1.55 4.02
CA PHE A 156 -5.72 -1.76 4.30
C PHE A 156 -6.25 -0.66 5.22
N GLN A 157 -7.21 0.13 4.73
CA GLN A 157 -7.93 1.14 5.49
C GLN A 157 -9.43 0.88 5.39
N ASN A 158 -10.14 1.03 6.50
CA ASN A 158 -11.52 0.57 6.62
C ASN A 158 -12.31 1.46 7.55
N GLU A 159 -13.32 2.12 6.99
CA GLU A 159 -14.28 2.97 7.69
C GLU A 159 -15.66 2.29 7.84
N THR A 160 -15.75 0.99 7.51
CA THR A 160 -16.97 0.19 7.64
C THR A 160 -17.00 -0.62 8.95
N ASP A 161 -18.13 -1.28 9.20
CA ASP A 161 -18.26 -2.27 10.28
C ASP A 161 -17.56 -3.61 9.97
N ILE A 162 -16.89 -3.77 8.82
CA ILE A 162 -16.13 -4.99 8.51
C ILE A 162 -14.95 -5.10 9.49
N ILE A 163 -14.80 -6.23 10.16
CA ILE A 163 -13.66 -6.52 11.04
C ILE A 163 -12.75 -7.57 10.38
N LYS A 164 -13.35 -8.54 9.69
CA LYS A 164 -12.63 -9.60 8.98
C LYS A 164 -12.99 -9.56 7.50
N PHE A 165 -11.98 -9.40 6.65
CA PHE A 165 -12.10 -9.51 5.21
C PHE A 165 -11.46 -10.82 4.75
N SER A 166 -12.30 -11.80 4.40
CA SER A 166 -11.87 -13.19 4.22
C SER A 166 -11.40 -13.48 2.79
N TYR A 167 -12.12 -12.96 1.79
CA TYR A 167 -11.68 -13.01 0.40
C TYR A 167 -12.42 -12.01 -0.48
N PHE A 168 -11.78 -11.70 -1.61
CA PHE A 168 -12.30 -10.96 -2.75
C PHE A 168 -11.79 -11.65 -4.01
N VAL A 169 -12.66 -12.41 -4.67
CA VAL A 169 -12.27 -13.37 -5.71
C VAL A 169 -13.20 -13.29 -6.90
N TRP A 170 -12.64 -13.31 -8.09
CA TRP A 170 -13.34 -13.67 -9.31
C TRP A 170 -13.32 -15.19 -9.49
N TYR A 171 -14.49 -15.81 -9.41
CA TYR A 171 -14.68 -17.22 -9.77
C TYR A 171 -14.91 -17.32 -11.28
N GLY A 172 -13.98 -17.95 -12.00
CA GLY A 172 -14.04 -18.04 -13.46
C GLY A 172 -14.19 -19.44 -14.04
N GLY A 173 -14.33 -20.47 -13.21
CA GLY A 173 -14.59 -21.86 -13.60
C GLY A 173 -16.08 -22.23 -13.66
N GLY A 174 -16.40 -23.31 -14.38
CA GLY A 174 -17.71 -23.97 -14.46
C GLY A 174 -19.00 -23.12 -14.41
N GLY A 175 -19.60 -22.79 -15.56
CA GLY A 175 -21.03 -22.43 -15.72
C GLY A 175 -21.51 -21.09 -15.13
N SER A 176 -20.98 -20.62 -14.01
CA SER A 176 -21.36 -19.36 -13.35
C SER A 176 -20.13 -18.56 -12.96
N GLN A 177 -20.01 -17.35 -13.53
CA GLN A 177 -18.88 -16.47 -13.28
C GLN A 177 -19.34 -15.25 -12.46
N PHE A 178 -18.63 -14.96 -11.38
CA PHE A 178 -18.99 -13.87 -10.47
C PHE A 178 -17.81 -13.39 -9.63
N ILE A 179 -17.87 -12.13 -9.23
CA ILE A 179 -17.07 -11.60 -8.12
C ILE A 179 -17.74 -12.04 -6.82
N SER A 180 -16.96 -12.54 -5.87
CA SER A 180 -17.43 -12.83 -4.53
C SER A 180 -16.60 -12.11 -3.48
N ILE A 181 -17.30 -11.59 -2.47
CA ILE A 181 -16.71 -10.96 -1.30
C ILE A 181 -17.24 -11.67 -0.06
N ARG A 182 -16.33 -12.08 0.83
CA ARG A 182 -16.70 -12.63 2.14
C ARG A 182 -16.10 -11.80 3.25
N ALA A 183 -16.96 -11.36 4.16
CA ALA A 183 -16.57 -10.51 5.28
C ALA A 183 -17.43 -10.78 6.52
N SER A 184 -16.93 -10.39 7.70
CA SER A 184 -17.73 -10.31 8.93
C SER A 184 -17.37 -9.08 9.75
N SER A 185 -18.32 -8.70 10.63
CA SER A 185 -18.14 -7.71 11.69
C SER A 185 -17.83 -8.43 13.01
N ASP A 186 -18.39 -7.97 14.13
CA ASP A 186 -18.40 -8.71 15.38
C ASP A 186 -19.15 -10.03 15.16
N ASN A 187 -18.49 -11.17 15.40
CA ASN A 187 -19.00 -12.54 15.15
C ASN A 187 -20.22 -12.91 16.02
N ASN A 188 -21.30 -12.15 15.90
CA ASN A 188 -22.55 -12.24 16.61
C ASN A 188 -23.68 -11.77 15.67
N GLN A 189 -24.93 -11.95 16.10
CA GLN A 189 -26.10 -11.62 15.29
C GLN A 189 -26.19 -10.13 14.91
N GLY A 190 -25.78 -9.22 15.81
CA GLY A 190 -25.82 -7.78 15.54
C GLY A 190 -24.79 -7.36 14.49
N GLY A 191 -23.56 -7.84 14.61
CA GLY A 191 -22.50 -7.63 13.62
C GLY A 191 -22.86 -8.21 12.26
N TYR A 192 -23.45 -9.41 12.22
CA TYR A 192 -23.95 -9.98 10.97
C TYR A 192 -24.99 -9.08 10.29
N GLN A 193 -25.95 -8.53 11.05
CA GLN A 193 -26.97 -7.62 10.48
C GLN A 193 -26.35 -6.34 9.93
N LYS A 194 -25.31 -5.78 10.58
CA LYS A 194 -24.57 -4.62 10.04
C LYS A 194 -23.96 -4.92 8.67
N ILE A 195 -23.33 -6.09 8.50
CA ILE A 195 -22.76 -6.48 7.21
C ILE A 195 -23.85 -6.73 6.17
N VAL A 196 -24.97 -7.36 6.55
CA VAL A 196 -26.12 -7.53 5.65
C VAL A 196 -26.63 -6.17 5.16
N GLU A 197 -26.81 -5.19 6.05
CA GLU A 197 -27.24 -3.84 5.67
C GLU A 197 -26.21 -3.09 4.81
N LEU A 198 -24.91 -3.30 5.05
CA LEU A 198 -23.86 -2.73 4.21
C LEU A 198 -23.94 -3.27 2.77
N PHE A 199 -24.03 -4.59 2.60
CA PHE A 199 -24.04 -5.23 1.28
C PHE A 199 -25.37 -5.14 0.52
N LYS A 200 -26.45 -4.73 1.20
CA LYS A 200 -27.71 -4.33 0.55
C LYS A 200 -27.59 -3.04 -0.27
N LYS A 201 -26.63 -2.17 0.07
CA LYS A 201 -26.34 -0.94 -0.69
C LYS A 201 -25.61 -1.27 -2.00
N GLU A 202 -25.59 -0.33 -2.93
CA GLU A 202 -24.88 -0.52 -4.19
C GLU A 202 -23.38 -0.37 -3.98
N LEU A 203 -22.64 -1.42 -4.33
CA LEU A 203 -21.18 -1.44 -4.30
C LEU A 203 -20.63 -0.93 -5.64
N THR A 204 -19.79 0.11 -5.56
CA THR A 204 -18.84 0.48 -6.61
C THR A 204 -17.44 0.14 -6.14
N VAL A 205 -16.70 -0.61 -6.96
CA VAL A 205 -15.27 -0.87 -6.77
C VAL A 205 -14.51 -0.02 -7.77
N THR A 206 -13.60 0.83 -7.31
CA THR A 206 -12.71 1.61 -8.16
C THR A 206 -11.32 1.00 -8.11
N VAL A 207 -10.73 0.73 -9.27
CA VAL A 207 -9.35 0.21 -9.41
C VAL A 207 -8.52 1.21 -10.18
N ASP A 208 -7.48 1.77 -9.56
CA ASP A 208 -6.62 2.82 -10.12
C ASP A 208 -7.42 3.93 -10.84
N GLY A 209 -8.50 4.39 -10.20
CA GLY A 209 -9.38 5.45 -10.72
C GLY A 209 -10.49 4.99 -11.68
N THR A 210 -10.51 3.73 -12.12
CA THR A 210 -11.56 3.19 -12.99
C THR A 210 -12.69 2.54 -12.17
N PRO A 211 -13.94 3.04 -12.23
CA PRO A 211 -15.05 2.50 -11.45
C PRO A 211 -15.72 1.28 -12.11
N TYR A 212 -16.13 0.32 -11.28
CA TYR A 212 -16.90 -0.89 -11.62
C TYR A 212 -18.14 -0.96 -10.72
N HIS A 213 -19.32 -0.73 -11.29
CA HIS A 213 -20.58 -0.70 -10.55
C HIS A 213 -21.16 -2.12 -10.38
N LEU A 214 -20.84 -2.77 -9.27
CA LEU A 214 -21.23 -4.15 -9.01
C LEU A 214 -22.71 -4.27 -8.57
N GLY A 215 -23.29 -3.19 -8.05
CA GLY A 215 -24.67 -3.19 -7.54
C GLY A 215 -24.75 -3.74 -6.11
N SER A 216 -25.92 -4.18 -5.67
CA SER A 216 -26.11 -4.78 -4.35
C SER A 216 -25.98 -6.31 -4.38
N SER A 217 -25.82 -6.92 -3.21
CA SER A 217 -25.78 -8.37 -3.08
C SER A 217 -26.61 -8.86 -1.90
N ALA A 218 -27.17 -10.05 -2.06
CA ALA A 218 -27.79 -10.78 -0.97
C ALA A 218 -26.82 -11.83 -0.43
N ASP A 219 -27.04 -12.23 0.82
CA ASP A 219 -26.20 -13.24 1.43
C ASP A 219 -26.36 -14.59 0.72
N SER A 220 -25.24 -15.17 0.30
CA SER A 220 -25.19 -16.43 -0.43
C SER A 220 -24.61 -17.55 0.43
N TYR A 221 -24.94 -18.79 0.08
CA TYR A 221 -24.27 -19.95 0.64
C TYR A 221 -22.93 -20.13 -0.07
N LEU A 222 -21.85 -20.22 0.71
CA LEU A 222 -20.52 -20.56 0.20
C LEU A 222 -19.87 -21.62 1.11
N PRO A 223 -19.20 -22.64 0.54
CA PRO A 223 -18.47 -23.63 1.32
C PRO A 223 -17.46 -22.97 2.27
N GLY A 224 -17.37 -23.49 3.49
CA GLY A 224 -16.44 -22.97 4.51
C GLY A 224 -16.90 -21.68 5.21
N LYS A 225 -17.99 -21.05 4.76
CA LYS A 225 -18.63 -19.90 5.42
C LYS A 225 -19.01 -20.25 6.87
N LYS A 226 -18.56 -19.42 7.81
CA LYS A 226 -18.83 -19.60 9.24
C LYS A 226 -20.12 -18.88 9.64
N GLN A 227 -20.61 -19.21 10.82
CA GLN A 227 -21.73 -18.50 11.43
C GLN A 227 -21.40 -17.00 11.55
N TYR A 228 -22.36 -16.14 11.19
CA TYR A 228 -22.25 -14.67 11.21
C TYR A 228 -21.30 -14.03 10.19
N GLU A 229 -20.82 -14.80 9.21
CA GLU A 229 -20.16 -14.22 8.04
C GLU A 229 -21.17 -13.95 6.93
N PHE A 230 -20.89 -12.94 6.12
CA PHE A 230 -21.63 -12.62 4.91
C PHE A 230 -20.82 -13.04 3.69
N ALA A 231 -21.51 -13.50 2.66
CA ALA A 231 -20.94 -13.88 1.38
C ALA A 231 -21.75 -13.25 0.24
N GLY A 232 -21.23 -12.17 -0.34
CA GLY A 232 -21.82 -11.50 -1.50
C GLY A 232 -21.33 -12.11 -2.80
N GLN A 233 -22.20 -12.15 -3.80
CA GLN A 233 -21.89 -12.52 -5.19
C GLN A 233 -22.42 -11.46 -6.16
N TYR A 234 -21.63 -11.14 -7.17
CA TYR A 234 -21.92 -10.15 -8.21
C TYR A 234 -21.58 -10.73 -9.58
N ASN A 235 -22.57 -10.85 -10.47
CA ASN A 235 -22.43 -11.51 -11.77
C ASN A 235 -22.83 -10.60 -12.95
N ASN A 236 -23.01 -9.30 -12.69
CA ASN A 236 -23.35 -8.34 -13.72
C ASN A 236 -22.18 -8.07 -14.68
N THR A 237 -22.44 -7.30 -15.74
CA THR A 237 -21.43 -6.98 -16.75
C THR A 237 -20.19 -6.27 -16.17
N GLU A 238 -20.36 -5.40 -15.18
CA GLU A 238 -19.24 -4.71 -14.53
C GLU A 238 -18.39 -5.67 -13.69
N ALA A 239 -19.00 -6.64 -13.01
CA ALA A 239 -18.30 -7.70 -12.31
C ALA A 239 -17.48 -8.57 -13.28
N GLN A 240 -17.99 -8.84 -14.48
CA GLN A 240 -17.24 -9.56 -15.52
C GLN A 240 -16.02 -8.77 -16.01
N LYS A 241 -16.17 -7.45 -16.21
CA LYS A 241 -15.04 -6.58 -16.58
C LYS A 241 -13.99 -6.53 -15.48
N LEU A 242 -14.41 -6.41 -14.21
CA LEU A 242 -13.51 -6.45 -13.07
C LEU A 242 -12.78 -7.81 -12.97
N GLY A 243 -13.51 -8.90 -13.18
CA GLY A 243 -12.94 -10.25 -13.26
C GLY A 243 -11.89 -10.39 -14.37
N ALA A 244 -12.15 -9.82 -15.55
CA ALA A 244 -11.17 -9.79 -16.63
C ALA A 244 -9.91 -8.98 -16.26
N LEU A 245 -10.08 -7.86 -15.56
CA LEU A 245 -8.96 -7.07 -15.04
C LEU A 245 -8.12 -7.88 -14.04
N LEU A 246 -8.75 -8.61 -13.11
CA LEU A 246 -8.05 -9.46 -12.15
C LEU A 246 -7.23 -10.55 -12.86
N LYS A 247 -7.81 -11.20 -13.88
CA LYS A 247 -7.13 -12.22 -14.69
C LYS A 247 -5.87 -11.67 -15.39
N GLN A 248 -5.97 -10.47 -15.94
CA GLN A 248 -4.87 -9.86 -16.71
C GLN A 248 -3.72 -9.36 -15.83
N ASN A 249 -3.95 -9.17 -14.53
CA ASN A 249 -3.01 -8.52 -13.61
C ASN A 249 -2.47 -9.45 -12.51
N VAL A 250 -2.51 -10.77 -12.73
CA VAL A 250 -1.90 -11.73 -11.78
C VAL A 250 -0.43 -11.38 -11.55
N GLY A 251 -0.05 -11.25 -10.28
CA GLY A 251 1.31 -10.88 -9.85
C GLY A 251 1.54 -9.38 -9.72
N ASN A 252 0.71 -8.54 -10.34
CA ASN A 252 0.77 -7.08 -10.18
C ASN A 252 0.00 -6.64 -8.93
N THR A 253 0.36 -5.47 -8.42
CA THR A 253 -0.35 -4.79 -7.33
C THR A 253 -1.16 -3.64 -7.91
N LEU A 254 -2.45 -3.59 -7.61
CA LEU A 254 -3.34 -2.49 -7.97
C LEU A 254 -4.01 -1.92 -6.72
N HIS A 255 -4.40 -0.65 -6.76
CA HIS A 255 -5.11 -0.01 -5.66
C HIS A 255 -6.62 -0.18 -5.82
N PHE A 256 -7.29 -0.64 -4.77
CA PHE A 256 -8.72 -0.90 -4.74
C PHE A 256 -9.42 -0.01 -3.72
N CYS A 257 -10.53 0.57 -4.15
CA CYS A 257 -11.39 1.44 -3.37
C CYS A 257 -12.84 0.97 -3.46
N PHE A 258 -13.43 0.61 -2.33
CA PHE A 258 -14.78 0.07 -2.23
C PHE A 258 -15.70 1.10 -1.59
N ASN A 259 -16.87 1.30 -2.21
CA ASN A 259 -17.88 2.25 -1.77
C ASN A 259 -19.27 1.65 -1.84
N TRP A 260 -19.97 1.62 -0.71
CA TRP A 260 -21.35 1.15 -0.59
C TRP A 260 -22.29 2.35 -0.39
N LYS A 261 -23.08 2.69 -1.42
CA LYS A 261 -23.98 3.85 -1.40
C LYS A 261 -25.44 3.46 -1.63
#